data_AF-A0A151LB48-F1
#
_entry.id   AF-A0A151LB48-F1
#
_cell.length_a   1.000
_cell.length_b   1.000
_cell.length_c   1.000
_cell.angle_alpha   90.00
_cell.angle_beta   90.00
_cell.angle_gamma   90.00
#
_symmetry.space_group_name_H-M   'P 1'
#
loop_
_entity.id
_entity.type
_entity.pdbx_description
1 polymer ?
#
loop_
_entity_poly.entity_id
_entity_poly.type
_entity_poly.pdbx_seq_one_letter_code
_entity_poly.pdbx_strand_id
1 'polypeptide(L)'
;KSDTFYKVPYGGFFHFVSCPHYFAEILIYFSFLLLNKNITCSLNFLLVLLILIKNGMQTHEWYLKVLADTYPKNRKIIIPFIF
;
A
#
# COMPACT_ATOMS: atom_id res chain seq x y z
N LYS A 1 27.14 10.72 -3.11
CA LYS A 1 26.17 9.62 -2.91
C LYS A 1 25.32 10.03 -1.72
N SER A 2 24.06 10.38 -1.91
CA SER A 2 23.18 10.77 -0.81
C SER A 2 22.94 9.57 0.09
N ASP A 3 23.34 9.69 1.36
CA ASP A 3 23.03 8.74 2.41
C ASP A 3 21.51 8.65 2.60
N THR A 4 20.87 7.79 1.82
CA THR A 4 19.45 7.49 1.98
C THR A 4 19.35 6.44 3.08
N PHE A 5 19.12 6.89 4.31
CA PHE A 5 18.84 6.08 5.51
C PHE A 5 17.57 5.20 5.41
N TYR A 6 17.04 4.99 4.21
CA TYR A 6 15.89 4.16 3.97
C TYR A 6 16.30 2.69 3.94
N LYS A 7 15.65 1.89 4.78
CA LYS A 7 15.80 0.43 4.81
C LYS A 7 14.51 -0.21 4.33
N VAL A 8 14.65 -1.34 3.65
CA VAL A 8 13.50 -2.18 3.31
C VAL A 8 12.88 -2.70 4.61
N PRO A 9 11.58 -2.47 4.88
CA PRO A 9 10.93 -3.02 6.06
C PRO A 9 10.80 -4.54 5.93
N TYR A 10 11.04 -5.25 7.03
CA TYR A 10 10.92 -6.70 7.12
C TYR A 10 10.09 -7.08 8.35
N GLY A 11 9.39 -8.22 8.26
CA GLY A 11 8.54 -8.76 9.33
C GLY A 11 7.04 -8.65 9.03
N GLY A 12 6.26 -9.59 9.56
CA GLY A 12 4.80 -9.63 9.39
C GLY A 12 4.35 -9.56 7.93
N PHE A 13 3.35 -8.74 7.64
CA PHE A 13 2.79 -8.58 6.29
C PHE A 13 3.76 -7.93 5.29
N PHE A 14 4.83 -7.28 5.75
CA PHE A 14 5.85 -6.74 4.84
C PHE A 14 6.58 -7.84 4.07
N HIS A 15 6.50 -9.11 4.48
CA HIS A 15 7.03 -10.21 3.66
C HIS A 15 6.26 -10.37 2.34
N PHE A 16 4.96 -10.07 2.34
CA PHE A 16 4.07 -10.27 1.19
C PHE A 16 3.85 -8.99 0.38
N VAL A 17 3.73 -7.85 1.04
CA VAL A 17 3.35 -6.58 0.41
C VAL A 17 4.26 -5.43 0.81
N SER A 18 4.34 -4.42 -0.05
CA SER A 18 5.15 -3.20 0.15
C SER A 18 4.55 -2.31 1.22
N CYS A 19 3.23 -2.11 1.13
CA CYS A 19 2.48 -1.16 1.94
C CYS A 19 1.30 -1.88 2.63
N PRO A 20 1.55 -2.75 3.62
CA PRO A 20 0.47 -3.46 4.34
C PRO A 20 -0.47 -2.53 5.11
N HIS A 21 0.02 -1.35 5.51
CA HIS A 21 -0.80 -0.34 6.17
C HIS A 21 -1.87 0.25 5.24
N TYR A 22 -1.61 0.37 3.93
CA TYR A 22 -2.62 0.79 2.96
C TYR A 22 -3.74 -0.24 2.81
N PHE A 23 -3.40 -1.53 2.90
CA PHE A 23 -4.42 -2.57 2.93
C PHE A 23 -5.32 -2.46 4.17
N ALA A 24 -4.73 -2.24 5.35
CA ALA A 24 -5.49 -2.00 6.57
C ALA A 24 -6.39 -0.75 6.46
N GLU A 25 -5.88 0.33 5.86
CA GLU A 25 -6.64 1.56 5.65
C GLU A 25 -7.85 1.32 4.71
N ILE A 26 -7.66 0.59 3.61
CA ILE A 26 -8.75 0.19 2.71
C ILE A 26 -9.83 -0.60 3.47
N LEU A 27 -9.44 -1.55 4.35
CA LEU A 27 -10.38 -2.32 5.16
C LEU A 27 -11.18 -1.46 6.15
N ILE A 28 -10.55 -0.44 6.73
CA ILE A 28 -11.20 0.51 7.63
C ILE A 28 -12.27 1.32 6.87
N TYR A 29 -11.91 1.92 5.73
CA TYR A 29 -12.88 2.69 4.93
C TYR A 29 -13.96 1.81 4.31
N PHE A 30 -13.63 0.57 3.95
CA PHE A 30 -14.63 -0.40 3.51
C PHE A 30 -15.63 -0.73 4.62
N SER A 31 -15.16 -0.87 5.87
CA SER A 31 -16.04 -1.08 7.01
C SER A 31 -16.96 0.12 7.25
N PHE A 32 -16.46 1.35 7.10
CA PHE A 32 -17.29 2.56 7.18
C PHE A 32 -18.34 2.62 6.07
N LEU A 33 -18.00 2.20 4.85
CA LEU A 33 -18.93 2.09 3.72
C LEU A 33 -20.05 1.08 4.01
N LEU A 34 -19.73 -0.06 4.61
CA LEU A 34 -20.71 -1.09 4.96
C LEU A 34 -21.68 -0.61 6.04
N LEU A 35 -21.16 0.09 7.06
CA LEU A 35 -21.97 0.62 8.16
C LEU A 35 -22.83 1.81 7.73
N ASN A 36 -22.33 2.65 6.81
CA ASN A 36 -23.01 3.86 6.37
C ASN A 36 -23.23 3.82 4.86
N LYS A 37 -24.45 3.46 4.43
CA LYS A 37 -24.87 3.42 3.02
C LYS A 37 -25.19 4.80 2.44
N ASN A 38 -24.36 5.80 2.76
CA ASN A 38 -24.50 7.17 2.26
C ASN A 38 -23.62 7.38 1.04
N ILE A 39 -24.10 8.17 0.07
CA ILE A 39 -23.35 8.49 -1.16
C ILE A 39 -21.99 9.13 -0.83
N THR A 40 -21.93 9.95 0.21
CA THR A 40 -20.69 10.58 0.70
C THR A 40 -19.67 9.55 1.16
N CYS A 41 -20.11 8.49 1.87
CA CYS A 41 -19.22 7.42 2.33
C CYS A 41 -18.68 6.61 1.15
N SER A 42 -19.51 6.33 0.14
CA SER A 42 -19.10 5.66 -1.10
C SER A 42 -18.07 6.47 -1.88
N LEU A 43 -18.29 7.77 -2.04
CA LEU A 43 -17.33 8.66 -2.71
C LEU A 43 -16.02 8.77 -1.95
N ASN A 44 -16.09 8.87 -0.61
CA ASN A 44 -14.90 8.92 0.23
C ASN A 44 -14.08 7.62 0.14
N PHE A 45 -14.73 6.46 0.21
CA PHE A 45 -14.07 5.16 0.03
C PHE A 45 -13.39 5.07 -1.35
N LEU A 46 -14.09 5.45 -2.42
CA LEU A 46 -13.54 5.40 -3.78
C LEU A 46 -12.32 6.32 -3.92
N LEU A 47 -12.39 7.54 -3.37
CA LEU A 47 -11.29 8.49 -3.40
C LEU A 47 -10.05 7.96 -2.68
N VAL A 48 -10.23 7.44 -1.45
CA VAL A 48 -9.13 6.87 -0.67
C VAL A 48 -8.52 5.67 -1.40
N LEU A 49 -9.36 4.77 -1.93
CA LEU A 49 -8.90 3.59 -2.67
C LEU A 49 -7.99 3.98 -3.85
N LEU A 50 -8.39 4.97 -4.65
CA LEU A 50 -7.62 5.44 -5.81
C LEU A 50 -6.29 6.09 -5.39
N ILE A 51 -6.30 6.91 -4.34
CA ILE A 51 -5.10 7.58 -3.83
C ILE A 51 -4.11 6.54 -3.30
N LEU A 52 -4.58 5.55 -2.53
CA LEU A 52 -3.72 4.52 -1.96
C LEU A 52 -3.14 3.59 -3.02
N ILE A 53 -3.91 3.21 -4.04
CA ILE A 53 -3.40 2.43 -5.17
C ILE A 53 -2.27 3.19 -5.88
N LYS A 54 -2.50 4.46 -6.23
CA LYS A 54 -1.50 5.29 -6.90
C LYS A 54 -0.23 5.45 -6.06
N ASN A 55 -0.38 5.80 -4.78
CA ASN A 55 0.75 5.98 -3.87
C ASN A 55 1.50 4.66 -3.61
N GLY A 56 0.77 3.54 -3.52
CA GLY A 56 1.35 2.21 -3.40
C GLY A 56 2.22 1.86 -4.59
N MET A 57 1.73 2.07 -5.81
CA MET A 57 2.50 1.84 -7.05
C MET A 57 3.77 2.69 -7.09
N GLN A 58 3.65 4.00 -6.80
CA GLN A 58 4.80 4.90 -6.76
C GLN A 58 5.83 4.48 -5.70
N THR A 59 5.37 4.05 -4.53
CA THR A 59 6.24 3.58 -3.45
C THR A 59 6.94 2.27 -3.83
N HIS A 60 6.23 1.33 -4.44
CA HIS A 60 6.82 0.07 -4.91
C HIS A 60 7.86 0.30 -6.02
N GLU A 61 7.56 1.17 -6.99
CA GLU A 61 8.53 1.58 -8.01
C GLU A 61 9.74 2.28 -7.41
N TRP A 62 9.54 3.16 -6.44
CA TRP A 62 10.62 3.85 -5.74
C TRP A 62 11.53 2.85 -5.03
N TYR A 63 10.96 1.86 -4.34
CA TYR A 63 11.72 0.78 -3.71
C TYR A 63 12.55 -0.01 -4.72
N LEU A 64 11.96 -0.36 -5.87
CA LEU A 64 12.69 -1.07 -6.94
C LEU A 64 13.81 -0.22 -7.57
N LYS A 65 13.64 1.10 -7.65
CA LYS A 65 14.64 2.02 -8.23
C LYS A 65 15.78 2.35 -7.26
N VAL A 66 15.46 2.58 -5.99
CA VAL A 66 16.41 3.06 -4.98
C VAL A 66 17.06 1.93 -4.18
N LEU A 67 16.30 0.88 -3.88
CA LEU A 67 16.74 -0.26 -3.07
C LEU A 67 16.81 -1.56 -3.88
N ALA A 68 17.07 -1.45 -5.19
CA ALA A 68 17.08 -2.56 -6.16
C ALA A 68 17.84 -3.82 -5.68
N ASP A 69 18.97 -3.63 -5.01
CA ASP A 69 19.86 -4.71 -4.58
C ASP A 69 19.33 -5.50 -3.37
N THR A 70 18.50 -4.87 -2.53
CA THR A 70 18.01 -5.46 -1.27
C THR A 70 16.51 -5.72 -1.27
N TYR A 71 15.76 -5.12 -2.18
CA TYR A 71 14.32 -5.21 -2.20
C TYR A 71 13.82 -6.51 -2.87
N PRO A 72 12.98 -7.31 -2.20
CA PRO A 72 12.51 -8.58 -2.75
C PRO A 72 11.47 -8.37 -3.86
N LYS A 73 11.83 -8.78 -5.08
CA LYS A 73 11.02 -8.62 -6.32
C LYS A 73 9.67 -9.35 -6.29
N ASN A 74 9.49 -10.33 -5.41
CA ASN A 74 8.24 -11.09 -5.27
C ASN A 74 7.18 -10.37 -4.42
N ARG A 75 7.52 -9.25 -3.75
CA ARG A 75 6.53 -8.49 -2.97
C ARG A 75 5.48 -7.87 -3.88
N LYS A 76 4.24 -7.94 -3.42
CA LYS A 76 3.10 -7.24 -3.97
C LYS A 76 3.04 -5.80 -3.43
N ILE A 77 2.16 -4.99 -3.95
CA ILE A 77 2.06 -3.56 -3.64
C ILE A 77 1.25 -3.37 -2.36
N ILE A 78 -0.02 -3.83 -2.36
CA ILE A 78 -1.01 -3.58 -1.29
C ILE A 78 -1.72 -4.86 -0.84
N ILE A 79 -2.27 -5.64 -1.77
CA ILE A 79 -3.07 -6.84 -1.50
C ILE A 79 -2.17 -8.08 -1.61
N PRO A 80 -1.99 -8.86 -0.52
CA PRO A 80 -1.17 -10.06 -0.55
C PRO A 80 -1.59 -11.00 -1.68
N PHE A 81 -0.60 -11.54 -2.41
CA PHE A 81 -0.75 -12.48 -3.53
C PHE A 81 -1.47 -11.97 -4.78
N ILE A 82 -2.21 -10.86 -4.70
CA ILE A 82 -3.01 -10.32 -5.80
C ILE A 82 -2.32 -9.09 -6.40
N PHE A 83 -2.17 -8.04 -5.60
CA PHE A 83 -1.78 -6.71 -6.10
C PHE A 83 -0.70 -6.08 -5.26
#